data_AF-A0A1S2N360-F1
#
_entry.id   AF-A0A1S2N360-F1
#
_cell.length_a   1.000
_cell.length_b   1.000
_cell.length_c   1.000
_cell.angle_alpha   90.00
_cell.angle_beta   90.00
_cell.angle_gamma   90.00
#
_symmetry.space_group_name_H-M   'P 1'
#
loop_
_entity.id
_entity.type
_entity.pdbx_description
1 polymer ?
#
loop_
_entity_poly.entity_id
_entity_poly.type
_entity_poly.pdbx_seq_one_letter_code
_entity_poly.pdbx_strand_id
1 'polypeptide(L)'
;MNAASASRRRTLLTLLALCAELALLAREHLHGGVLSHHLLANPELPAVSNWWGLLLVPLLTWWTVGRVERRARLAATGGLSLRPAPLVAFLCALAYGATLAALFAAGSPLVDYVFFGLLALALVVRLWHAEYLLGFVLAMNFVAGPILPAMFGAVIALFSWLVHAAGRALWRRLRPGVA
;
A
#
# COMPACT_ATOMS: atom_id res chain seq x y z
N MET A 1 -18.27 18.04 3.77
CA MET A 1 -18.28 16.82 4.61
C MET A 1 -18.08 17.23 6.06
N ASN A 2 -18.98 16.85 6.95
CA ASN A 2 -18.89 17.21 8.37
C ASN A 2 -17.82 16.34 9.08
N ALA A 3 -17.14 16.88 10.08
CA ALA A 3 -16.03 16.17 10.76
C ALA A 3 -16.46 14.81 11.36
N ALA A 4 -17.71 14.73 11.84
CA ALA A 4 -18.31 13.50 12.37
C ALA A 4 -18.47 12.39 11.31
N SER A 5 -18.81 12.73 10.07
CA SER A 5 -19.00 11.73 9.01
C SER A 5 -17.67 11.17 8.49
N ALA A 6 -16.62 12.02 8.43
CA ALA A 6 -15.26 11.59 8.14
C ALA A 6 -14.73 10.61 9.22
N SER A 7 -14.84 11.00 10.49
CA SER A 7 -14.43 10.14 11.62
C SER A 7 -15.15 8.78 11.59
N ARG A 8 -16.48 8.78 11.39
CA ARG A 8 -17.28 7.55 11.30
C ARG A 8 -16.81 6.64 10.15
N ARG A 9 -16.58 7.19 8.96
CA ARG A 9 -16.12 6.41 7.81
C ARG A 9 -14.73 5.81 8.06
N ARG A 10 -13.81 6.57 8.65
CA ARG A 10 -12.48 6.09 9.00
C ARG A 10 -12.53 4.89 9.95
N THR A 11 -13.35 4.99 11.00
CA THR A 11 -13.56 3.88 11.93
C THR A 11 -14.19 2.67 11.23
N LEU A 12 -15.23 2.88 10.42
CA LEU A 12 -15.90 1.80 9.70
C LEU A 12 -14.97 1.04 8.75
N LEU A 13 -14.16 1.76 7.96
CA LEU A 13 -13.19 1.12 7.06
C LEU A 13 -12.09 0.37 7.82
N THR A 14 -11.65 0.90 8.96
CA THR A 14 -10.65 0.25 9.81
C THR A 14 -11.21 -1.04 10.43
N LEU A 15 -12.45 -1.01 10.93
CA LEU A 15 -13.13 -2.19 11.46
C LEU A 15 -13.36 -3.23 10.36
N LEU A 16 -13.76 -2.81 9.16
CA LEU A 16 -13.92 -3.72 8.02
C LEU A 16 -12.60 -4.40 7.65
N ALA A 17 -11.50 -3.65 7.62
CA ALA A 17 -10.17 -4.21 7.36
C ALA A 17 -9.73 -5.20 8.48
N LEU A 18 -10.00 -4.87 9.74
CA LEU A 18 -9.74 -5.78 10.87
C LEU A 18 -10.58 -7.06 10.78
N CYS A 19 -11.88 -6.96 10.49
CA CYS A 19 -12.74 -8.13 10.33
C CYS A 19 -12.30 -9.02 9.15
N ALA A 20 -11.87 -8.40 8.04
CA ALA A 20 -11.32 -9.14 6.90
C ALA A 20 -10.05 -9.90 7.30
N GLU A 21 -9.13 -9.26 8.03
CA GLU A 21 -7.91 -9.91 8.53
C GLU A 21 -8.21 -11.05 9.51
N LEU A 22 -9.14 -10.83 10.44
CA LEU A 22 -9.60 -11.87 11.37
C LEU A 22 -10.18 -13.08 10.63
N ALA A 23 -10.95 -12.86 9.57
CA ALA A 23 -11.51 -13.95 8.78
C ALA A 23 -10.40 -14.77 8.07
N LEU A 24 -9.35 -14.10 7.57
CA LEU A 24 -8.20 -14.76 6.96
C LEU A 24 -7.42 -15.59 7.98
N LEU A 25 -7.08 -15.00 9.12
CA LEU A 25 -6.35 -15.70 10.19
C LEU A 25 -7.17 -16.82 10.82
N ALA A 26 -8.48 -16.64 10.97
CA ALA A 26 -9.37 -17.71 11.42
C ALA A 26 -9.35 -18.89 10.45
N ARG A 27 -9.36 -18.61 9.13
CA ARG A 27 -9.21 -19.66 8.12
C ARG A 27 -7.86 -20.37 8.25
N GLU A 28 -6.75 -19.64 8.36
CA GLU A 28 -5.43 -20.26 8.56
C GLU A 28 -5.39 -21.12 9.82
N HIS A 29 -5.88 -20.58 10.94
CA HIS A 29 -5.92 -21.28 12.21
C HIS A 29 -6.72 -22.60 12.13
N LEU A 30 -7.85 -22.59 11.42
CA LEU A 30 -8.70 -23.78 11.23
C LEU A 30 -8.11 -24.81 10.23
N HIS A 31 -7.15 -24.42 9.37
CA HIS A 31 -6.57 -25.28 8.32
C HIS A 31 -5.12 -25.68 8.59
N GLY A 32 -4.64 -25.60 9.83
CA GLY A 32 -3.30 -26.06 10.21
C GLY A 32 -2.44 -25.05 10.96
N GLY A 33 -2.98 -23.89 11.30
CA GLY A 33 -2.30 -22.86 12.09
C GLY A 33 -1.96 -21.61 11.27
N VAL A 34 -1.64 -20.52 11.98
CA VAL A 34 -1.31 -19.24 11.35
C VAL A 34 0.07 -19.31 10.72
N LEU A 35 0.15 -18.92 9.45
CA LEU A 35 1.37 -19.05 8.65
C LEU A 35 2.43 -18.04 9.07
N SER A 36 3.68 -18.38 8.76
CA SER A 36 4.82 -17.47 8.85
C SER A 36 5.62 -17.52 7.55
N HIS A 37 5.94 -16.35 7.00
CA HIS A 37 6.68 -16.25 5.74
C HIS A 37 8.12 -15.83 6.00
N HIS A 38 9.06 -16.61 5.49
CA HIS A 38 10.47 -16.24 5.46
C HIS A 38 10.69 -15.08 4.50
N LEU A 39 11.55 -14.14 4.89
CA LEU A 39 11.94 -13.04 4.01
C LEU A 39 12.57 -13.58 2.73
N LEU A 40 12.21 -12.98 1.59
CA LEU A 40 12.74 -13.33 0.25
C LEU A 40 12.60 -14.83 -0.10
N ALA A 41 11.63 -15.53 0.49
CA ALA A 41 11.49 -16.99 0.36
C ALA A 41 12.76 -17.77 0.71
N ASN A 42 13.63 -17.21 1.55
CA ASN A 42 14.88 -17.84 1.98
C ASN A 42 14.74 -18.35 3.43
N PRO A 43 14.80 -19.68 3.66
CA PRO A 43 14.61 -20.26 4.99
C PRO A 43 15.66 -19.83 6.03
N GLU A 44 16.85 -19.39 5.58
CA GLU A 44 17.91 -18.89 6.45
C GLU A 44 17.60 -17.49 7.02
N LEU A 45 16.61 -16.78 6.45
CA LEU A 45 16.18 -15.48 6.93
C LEU A 45 15.02 -15.59 7.93
N PRO A 46 14.86 -14.62 8.85
CA PRO A 46 13.78 -14.63 9.83
C PRO A 46 12.40 -14.79 9.19
N ALA A 47 11.58 -15.67 9.78
CA ALA A 47 10.18 -15.81 9.43
C ALA A 47 9.33 -14.77 10.16
N VAL A 48 8.33 -14.23 9.47
CA VAL A 48 7.39 -13.26 10.00
C VAL A 48 5.99 -13.88 10.00
N SER A 49 5.36 -13.94 11.18
CA SER A 49 4.02 -14.49 11.33
C SER A 49 2.91 -13.56 10.84
N ASN A 50 1.87 -14.13 10.24
CA ASN A 50 0.68 -13.40 9.79
C ASN A 50 -0.13 -12.79 10.94
N TRP A 51 0.08 -13.21 12.19
CA TRP A 51 -0.55 -12.60 13.37
C TRP A 51 -0.38 -11.10 13.46
N TRP A 52 0.75 -10.58 13.01
CA TRP A 52 1.00 -9.15 12.99
C TRP A 52 0.06 -8.38 12.07
N GLY A 53 -0.61 -9.05 11.14
CA GLY A 53 -1.68 -8.49 10.32
C GLY A 53 -2.80 -7.87 11.15
N LEU A 54 -3.15 -8.46 12.30
CA LEU A 54 -4.15 -7.90 13.23
C LEU A 54 -3.82 -6.50 13.72
N LEU A 55 -2.53 -6.16 13.76
CA LEU A 55 -2.08 -4.82 14.12
C LEU A 55 -1.83 -3.96 12.86
N LEU A 56 -1.09 -4.50 11.90
CA LEU A 56 -0.62 -3.76 10.74
C LEU A 56 -1.76 -3.31 9.83
N VAL A 57 -2.69 -4.21 9.48
CA VAL A 57 -3.77 -3.93 8.53
C VAL A 57 -4.71 -2.82 9.02
N PRO A 58 -5.25 -2.85 10.26
CA PRO A 58 -6.09 -1.75 10.74
C PRO A 58 -5.29 -0.47 10.92
N LEU A 59 -4.04 -0.52 11.39
CA LEU A 59 -3.21 0.68 11.54
C LEU A 59 -2.93 1.35 10.20
N LEU A 60 -2.56 0.56 9.18
CA LEU A 60 -2.30 1.03 7.82
C LEU A 60 -3.56 1.60 7.18
N THR A 61 -4.72 0.94 7.39
CA THR A 61 -6.02 1.42 6.89
C THR A 61 -6.38 2.75 7.54
N TRP A 62 -6.32 2.83 8.87
CA TRP A 62 -6.63 4.02 9.64
C TRP A 62 -5.72 5.20 9.24
N TRP A 63 -4.41 4.94 9.06
CA TRP A 63 -3.45 5.94 8.62
C TRP A 63 -3.74 6.42 7.19
N THR A 64 -3.96 5.49 6.26
CA THR A 64 -4.25 5.78 4.85
C THR A 64 -5.50 6.63 4.71
N VAL A 65 -6.61 6.23 5.33
CA VAL A 65 -7.86 6.99 5.29
C VAL A 65 -7.68 8.38 5.92
N GLY A 66 -6.96 8.50 7.03
CA GLY A 66 -6.65 9.79 7.64
C GLY A 66 -5.84 10.72 6.72
N ARG A 67 -4.87 10.17 5.98
CA ARG A 67 -4.07 10.93 4.97
C ARG A 67 -4.93 11.40 3.81
N VAL A 68 -5.83 10.54 3.32
CA VAL A 68 -6.80 10.87 2.27
C VAL A 68 -7.74 11.98 2.72
N GLU A 69 -8.29 11.88 3.92
CA GLU A 69 -9.19 12.88 4.48
C GLU A 69 -8.52 14.24 4.67
N ARG A 70 -7.28 14.25 5.16
CA ARG A 70 -6.49 15.48 5.27
C ARG A 70 -6.27 16.12 3.90
N ARG A 71 -5.90 15.33 2.88
CA ARG A 71 -5.74 15.83 1.50
C ARG A 71 -7.05 16.37 0.94
N ALA A 72 -8.16 15.67 1.19
CA ALA A 72 -9.49 16.10 0.74
C ALA A 72 -9.91 17.44 1.34
N ARG A 73 -9.62 17.68 2.62
CA ARG A 73 -9.88 18.98 3.28
C ARG A 73 -9.06 20.11 2.66
N LEU A 74 -7.75 19.88 2.45
CA LEU A 74 -6.85 20.87 1.83
C LEU A 74 -7.24 21.19 0.37
N ALA A 75 -7.66 20.17 -0.37
CA ALA A 75 -8.14 20.32 -1.74
C ALA A 75 -9.45 21.15 -1.78
N ALA A 76 -10.38 20.88 -0.85
CA ALA A 76 -11.63 21.63 -0.75
C ALA A 76 -11.42 23.11 -0.40
N THR A 77 -10.47 23.42 0.49
CA THR A 77 -10.15 24.83 0.84
C THR A 77 -9.42 25.57 -0.28
N GLY A 78 -8.64 24.87 -1.09
CA GLY A 78 -7.84 25.47 -2.17
C GLY A 78 -8.49 25.42 -3.56
N GLY A 79 -9.71 24.88 -3.69
CA GLY A 79 -10.36 24.67 -4.99
C GLY A 79 -9.63 23.68 -5.91
N LEU A 80 -8.73 22.85 -5.37
CA LEU A 80 -7.88 21.94 -6.14
C LEU A 80 -8.52 20.55 -6.28
N SER A 81 -8.20 19.85 -7.36
CA SER A 81 -8.62 18.46 -7.57
C SER A 81 -7.76 17.48 -6.75
N LEU A 82 -8.40 16.46 -6.16
CA LEU A 82 -7.73 15.34 -5.50
C LEU A 82 -7.06 14.43 -6.55
N ARG A 83 -5.78 14.67 -6.83
CA ARG A 83 -4.99 13.83 -7.73
C ARG A 83 -3.88 13.06 -6.97
N PRO A 84 -3.71 11.74 -7.22
CA PRO A 84 -4.68 10.87 -7.89
C PRO A 84 -5.96 10.77 -7.05
N ALA A 85 -7.06 10.37 -7.70
CA ALA A 85 -8.29 10.03 -6.99
C ALA A 85 -8.00 8.84 -6.04
N PRO A 86 -8.25 8.96 -4.72
CA PRO A 86 -7.84 7.95 -3.74
C PRO A 86 -8.34 6.53 -4.07
N LEU A 87 -9.60 6.41 -4.50
CA LEU A 87 -10.19 5.12 -4.86
C LEU A 87 -9.52 4.52 -6.09
N VAL A 88 -9.22 5.32 -7.11
CA VAL A 88 -8.54 4.84 -8.32
C VAL A 88 -7.12 4.37 -7.98
N ALA A 89 -6.38 5.13 -7.18
CA ALA A 89 -5.04 4.74 -6.73
C ALA A 89 -5.07 3.41 -5.96
N PHE A 90 -6.01 3.27 -5.03
CA PHE A 90 -6.22 2.05 -4.26
C PHE A 90 -6.57 0.86 -5.18
N LEU A 91 -7.55 1.00 -6.07
CA LEU A 91 -7.98 -0.07 -6.97
C LEU A 91 -6.89 -0.49 -7.96
N CYS A 92 -6.11 0.46 -8.49
CA CYS A 92 -4.97 0.15 -9.35
C CYS A 92 -3.90 -0.65 -8.61
N ALA A 93 -3.55 -0.27 -7.36
CA ALA A 93 -2.60 -1.03 -6.57
C ALA A 93 -3.14 -2.41 -6.16
N LEU A 94 -4.43 -2.49 -5.83
CA LEU A 94 -5.10 -3.75 -5.51
C LEU A 94 -5.06 -4.70 -6.72
N ALA A 95 -5.42 -4.20 -7.91
CA ALA A 95 -5.35 -4.99 -9.14
C ALA A 95 -3.92 -5.44 -9.45
N TYR A 96 -2.95 -4.53 -9.35
CA TYR A 96 -1.53 -4.84 -9.57
C TYR A 96 -1.00 -5.88 -8.58
N GLY A 97 -1.26 -5.70 -7.30
CA GLY A 97 -0.89 -6.65 -6.25
C GLY A 97 -1.59 -8.00 -6.45
N ALA A 98 -2.85 -8.02 -6.91
CA ALA A 98 -3.56 -9.27 -7.18
C ALA A 98 -2.96 -10.02 -8.37
N THR A 99 -2.54 -9.32 -9.43
CA THR A 99 -1.78 -9.92 -10.53
C THR A 99 -0.47 -10.52 -10.02
N LEU A 100 0.29 -9.79 -9.20
CA LEU A 100 1.54 -10.30 -8.63
C LEU A 100 1.30 -11.51 -7.73
N ALA A 101 0.27 -11.47 -6.88
CA ALA A 101 -0.12 -12.58 -6.01
C ALA A 101 -0.50 -13.82 -6.81
N ALA A 102 -1.26 -13.66 -7.89
CA ALA A 102 -1.65 -14.76 -8.78
C ALA A 102 -0.43 -15.38 -9.50
N LEU A 103 0.50 -14.55 -10.00
CA LEU A 103 1.74 -15.04 -10.63
C LEU A 103 2.64 -15.78 -9.64
N PHE A 104 2.77 -15.26 -8.41
CA PHE A 104 3.52 -15.93 -7.35
C PHE A 104 2.88 -17.28 -6.99
N ALA A 105 1.56 -17.32 -6.78
CA ALA A 105 0.84 -18.55 -6.48
C ALA A 105 0.93 -19.59 -7.61
N ALA A 106 1.02 -19.13 -8.87
CA ALA A 106 1.23 -19.98 -10.04
C ALA A 106 2.69 -20.42 -10.25
N GLY A 107 3.65 -19.94 -9.44
CA GLY A 107 5.08 -20.20 -9.64
C GLY A 107 5.62 -19.66 -10.97
N SER A 108 4.98 -18.62 -11.52
CA SER A 108 5.32 -18.08 -12.84
C SER A 108 6.60 -17.24 -12.77
N PRO A 109 7.56 -17.40 -13.69
CA PRO A 109 8.75 -16.54 -13.76
C PRO A 109 8.40 -15.09 -14.10
N LEU A 110 7.16 -14.81 -14.56
CA LEU A 110 6.67 -13.45 -14.78
C LEU A 110 6.57 -12.63 -13.48
N VAL A 111 6.52 -13.31 -12.32
CA VAL A 111 6.46 -12.64 -11.01
C VAL A 111 7.60 -11.65 -10.83
N ASP A 112 8.82 -11.99 -11.25
CA ASP A 112 10.01 -11.14 -11.11
C ASP A 112 9.90 -9.90 -12.00
N TYR A 113 9.49 -10.08 -13.25
CA TYR A 113 9.32 -8.96 -14.19
C TYR A 113 8.24 -7.99 -13.71
N VAL A 114 7.13 -8.50 -13.18
CA VAL A 114 6.09 -7.63 -12.59
C VAL A 114 6.66 -6.95 -11.35
N PHE A 115 7.27 -7.68 -10.42
CA PHE A 115 7.84 -7.11 -9.21
C PHE A 115 8.86 -5.99 -9.49
N PHE A 116 9.84 -6.21 -10.37
CA PHE A 116 10.82 -5.19 -10.77
C PHE A 116 10.20 -4.09 -11.64
N GLY A 117 9.14 -4.39 -12.39
CA GLY A 117 8.34 -3.40 -13.09
C GLY A 117 7.74 -2.35 -12.16
N LEU A 118 7.47 -2.69 -10.89
CA LEU A 118 7.03 -1.74 -9.88
C LEU A 118 8.09 -0.66 -9.59
N LEU A 119 9.38 -1.04 -9.63
CA LEU A 119 10.49 -0.10 -9.46
C LEU A 119 10.57 0.88 -10.65
N ALA A 120 10.38 0.39 -11.87
CA ALA A 120 10.28 1.25 -13.04
C ALA A 120 9.08 2.20 -12.94
N LEU A 121 7.92 1.70 -12.49
CA LEU A 121 6.73 2.51 -12.28
C LEU A 121 6.94 3.59 -11.22
N ALA A 122 7.74 3.31 -10.19
CA ALA A 122 8.07 4.25 -9.12
C ALA A 122 8.80 5.52 -9.61
N LEU A 123 9.46 5.45 -10.78
CA LEU A 123 10.16 6.58 -11.41
C LEU A 123 9.19 7.62 -11.98
N VAL A 124 8.02 7.18 -12.44
CA VAL A 124 7.06 8.00 -13.19
C VAL A 124 5.74 8.23 -12.46
N VAL A 125 5.31 7.25 -11.66
CA VAL A 125 4.10 7.33 -10.84
C VAL A 125 4.48 7.70 -9.41
N ARG A 126 3.64 8.52 -8.79
CA ARG A 126 3.79 8.95 -7.39
C ARG A 126 3.33 7.86 -6.42
N LEU A 127 4.04 6.73 -6.40
CA LEU A 127 3.67 5.54 -5.61
C LEU A 127 3.76 5.75 -4.10
N TRP A 128 4.32 6.87 -3.63
CA TRP A 128 4.39 7.21 -2.20
C TRP A 128 3.04 7.58 -1.55
N HIS A 129 1.94 7.62 -2.31
CA HIS A 129 0.62 7.85 -1.74
C HIS A 129 0.14 6.58 -1.00
N ALA A 130 -0.37 6.78 0.21
CA ALA A 130 -0.72 5.69 1.13
C ALA A 130 -1.76 4.71 0.54
N GLU A 131 -2.63 5.20 -0.35
CA GLU A 131 -3.64 4.41 -1.04
C GLU A 131 -3.04 3.28 -1.89
N TYR A 132 -1.90 3.53 -2.53
CA TYR A 132 -1.20 2.49 -3.29
C TYR A 132 -0.64 1.41 -2.36
N LEU A 133 -0.03 1.82 -1.25
CA LEU A 133 0.52 0.89 -0.26
C LEU A 133 -0.59 0.00 0.34
N LEU A 134 -1.72 0.59 0.75
CA LEU A 134 -2.83 -0.16 1.30
C LEU A 134 -3.40 -1.16 0.29
N GLY A 135 -3.65 -0.73 -0.95
CA GLY A 135 -4.17 -1.62 -1.99
C GLY A 135 -3.23 -2.80 -2.28
N PHE A 136 -1.93 -2.53 -2.38
CA PHE A 136 -0.91 -3.56 -2.60
C PHE A 136 -0.82 -4.57 -1.46
N VAL A 137 -0.82 -4.09 -0.21
CA VAL A 137 -0.75 -4.94 0.99
C VAL A 137 -1.97 -5.87 1.08
N LEU A 138 -3.18 -5.32 0.89
CA LEU A 138 -4.40 -6.13 0.97
C LEU A 138 -4.46 -7.20 -0.12
N ALA A 139 -3.96 -6.91 -1.33
CA ALA A 139 -3.94 -7.89 -2.41
C ALA A 139 -2.97 -9.05 -2.16
N MET A 140 -1.76 -8.73 -1.69
CA MET A 140 -0.70 -9.72 -1.46
C MET A 140 -0.88 -10.51 -0.15
N ASN A 141 -1.79 -10.08 0.73
CA ASN A 141 -2.01 -10.66 2.04
C ASN A 141 -2.28 -12.18 2.00
N PHE A 142 -3.01 -12.64 0.97
CA PHE A 142 -3.37 -14.05 0.80
C PHE A 142 -2.18 -14.97 0.50
N VAL A 143 -1.03 -14.42 0.09
CA VAL A 143 0.09 -15.19 -0.45
C VAL A 143 1.36 -15.03 0.38
N ALA A 144 1.62 -13.82 0.88
CA ALA A 144 2.85 -13.49 1.60
C ALA A 144 2.59 -12.86 2.98
N GLY A 145 1.34 -12.86 3.44
CA GLY A 145 0.91 -12.10 4.61
C GLY A 145 1.02 -10.59 4.40
N PRO A 146 0.72 -9.77 5.42
CA PRO A 146 0.63 -8.32 5.25
C PRO A 146 1.97 -7.61 5.48
N ILE A 147 2.89 -8.19 6.27
CA ILE A 147 4.16 -7.53 6.61
C ILE A 147 5.09 -7.44 5.41
N LEU A 148 5.35 -8.55 4.71
CA LEU A 148 6.32 -8.55 3.60
C LEU A 148 5.91 -7.52 2.52
N PRO A 149 4.66 -7.52 2.02
CA PRO A 149 4.19 -6.51 1.08
C PRO A 149 4.26 -5.09 1.64
N ALA A 150 4.01 -4.89 2.94
CA ALA A 150 4.11 -3.57 3.55
C ALA A 150 5.57 -3.07 3.57
N MET A 151 6.53 -3.94 3.91
CA MET A 151 7.95 -3.60 3.90
C MET A 151 8.42 -3.24 2.48
N PHE A 152 8.17 -4.10 1.50
CA PHE A 152 8.55 -3.84 0.11
C PHE A 152 7.85 -2.60 -0.46
N GLY A 153 6.54 -2.49 -0.24
CA GLY A 153 5.75 -1.35 -0.66
C GLY A 153 6.24 -0.03 -0.04
N ALA A 154 6.67 -0.04 1.22
CA ALA A 154 7.24 1.12 1.89
C ALA A 154 8.60 1.54 1.28
N VAL A 155 9.47 0.57 0.95
CA VAL A 155 10.74 0.85 0.26
C VAL A 155 10.48 1.48 -1.12
N ILE A 156 9.56 0.92 -1.90
CA ILE A 156 9.17 1.47 -3.20
C ILE A 156 8.56 2.86 -3.07
N ALA A 157 7.69 3.07 -2.08
CA ALA A 157 7.09 4.37 -1.79
C ALA A 157 8.17 5.42 -1.45
N LEU A 158 9.14 5.07 -0.61
CA LEU A 158 10.25 5.93 -0.25
C LEU A 158 11.11 6.27 -1.47
N PHE A 159 11.48 5.26 -2.26
CA PHE A 159 12.23 5.45 -3.50
C PHE A 159 11.50 6.38 -4.48
N SER A 160 10.21 6.13 -4.72
CA SER A 160 9.37 6.97 -5.57
C SER A 160 9.33 8.42 -5.07
N TRP A 161 9.21 8.62 -3.76
CA TRP A 161 9.24 9.95 -3.16
C TRP A 161 10.57 10.66 -3.38
N LEU A 162 11.70 9.96 -3.17
CA LEU A 162 13.05 10.51 -3.37
C LEU A 162 13.26 10.95 -4.81
N VAL A 163 12.95 10.09 -5.79
CA VAL A 163 13.11 10.40 -7.22
C VAL A 163 12.33 11.65 -7.60
N HIS A 164 11.06 11.74 -7.20
CA HIS A 164 10.23 12.88 -7.54
C HIS A 164 10.58 14.14 -6.72
N ALA A 165 11.10 14.00 -5.50
CA ALA A 165 11.60 15.12 -4.71
C ALA A 165 12.87 15.71 -5.35
N ALA A 166 13.82 14.86 -5.74
CA ALA A 166 15.04 15.25 -6.45
C ALA A 166 14.72 15.90 -7.80
N GLY A 167 13.82 15.31 -8.59
CA GLY A 167 13.37 15.89 -9.87
C GLY A 167 12.74 17.28 -9.70
N ARG A 168 11.88 17.47 -8.67
CA ARG A 168 11.32 18.80 -8.36
C ARG A 168 12.38 19.79 -7.89
N ALA A 169 13.34 19.35 -7.08
CA ALA A 169 14.41 20.21 -6.59
C ALA A 169 15.33 20.66 -7.73
N LEU A 170 15.70 19.75 -8.62
CA LEU A 170 16.49 20.04 -9.81
C LEU A 170 15.76 21.02 -10.74
N TRP A 171 14.48 20.78 -11.01
CA TRP A 171 13.67 21.68 -11.84
C TRP A 171 13.59 23.11 -11.30
N ARG A 172 13.47 23.26 -9.97
CA ARG A 172 13.48 24.58 -9.32
C ARG A 172 14.84 25.26 -9.44
N ARG A 173 15.94 24.52 -9.35
CA ARG A 173 17.30 25.05 -9.52
C ARG A 173 17.61 25.45 -10.97
N LEU A 174 17.06 24.74 -11.94
CA LEU A 174 17.24 25.02 -13.38
C LEU A 174 16.32 26.13 -13.92
N ARG A 175 15.33 26.60 -13.14
CA ARG A 175 14.46 27.74 -13.49
C ARG A 175 14.68 28.98 -12.61
N PRO A 176 15.89 29.57 -12.52
CA PRO A 176 16.05 30.89 -11.94
C PRO A 176 15.68 31.95 -12.98
N GLY A 177 14.42 32.41 -13.05
CA GLY A 177 14.10 33.50 -14.01
C GLY A 177 12.64 33.82 -14.36
N VAL A 178 11.63 33.41 -13.58
CA VAL A 178 10.28 33.98 -13.73
C VAL A 178 9.77 34.35 -12.35
N ALA A 179 10.22 35.49 -11.86
CA ALA A 179 9.65 36.24 -10.74
C ALA A 179 9.04 37.52 -11.32
#